data_AF-F4QTK1-F1
#
_entry.id   AF-F4QTK1-F1
#
_cell.length_a   1.000
_cell.length_b   1.000
_cell.length_c   1.000
_cell.angle_alpha   90.00
_cell.angle_beta   90.00
_cell.angle_gamma   90.00
#
_symmetry.space_group_name_H-M   'P 1'
#
loop_
_entity.id
_entity.type
_entity.pdbx_description
1 polymer ?
#
loop_
_entity_poly.entity_id
_entity_poly.type
_entity_poly.pdbx_seq_one_letter_code
_entity_poly.pdbx_strand_id
1 'polypeptide(L)'
;MQKGIGYMPQNRVTMPKRRQVTQPILYSAADYYGRDDRTGPNGAEPMAPAREDDHDFYARICDDLSDQAEVVIVGNRNSVRNFHDFVQTNRRGISAIMNYEIATDLDDGQFAVFTRDSSSDN
;
A
#
# COMPACT_ATOMS: atom_id res chain seq x y z
N MET A 1 13.50 66.52 8.45
CA MET A 1 12.69 65.67 9.33
C MET A 1 12.53 64.30 8.66
N GLN A 2 13.32 63.32 9.11
CA GLN A 2 13.20 61.91 8.69
C GLN A 2 11.91 61.33 9.28
N LYS A 3 11.10 60.64 8.46
CA LYS A 3 10.07 59.72 8.94
C LYS A 3 10.32 58.35 8.31
N GLY A 4 10.43 57.37 9.20
CA GLY A 4 11.06 56.09 8.98
C GLY A 4 10.30 55.16 8.05
N ILE A 5 11.10 54.35 7.38
CA ILE A 5 10.78 53.13 6.66
C ILE A 5 10.21 52.12 7.66
N GLY A 6 8.90 51.96 7.67
CA GLY A 6 8.22 50.93 8.46
C GLY A 6 8.25 49.61 7.71
N TYR A 7 9.20 48.75 8.06
CA TYR A 7 9.22 47.33 7.71
C TYR A 7 7.89 46.69 8.16
N MET A 8 7.08 46.22 7.21
CA MET A 8 6.05 45.21 7.49
C MET A 8 6.71 43.83 7.33
N PRO A 9 6.80 43.00 8.37
CA PRO A 9 7.23 41.62 8.19
C PRO A 9 6.18 40.90 7.36
N GLN A 10 6.64 40.31 6.25
CA GLN A 10 5.87 39.34 5.50
C GLN A 10 5.49 38.21 6.46
N ASN A 11 4.23 38.16 6.89
CA ASN A 11 3.65 36.94 7.42
C ASN A 11 3.69 35.90 6.29
N ARG A 12 4.83 35.22 6.12
CA ARG A 12 4.85 33.90 5.52
C ARG A 12 4.01 33.05 6.45
N VAL A 13 2.74 32.92 6.11
CA VAL A 13 1.90 31.82 6.56
C VAL A 13 2.69 30.58 6.14
N THR A 14 3.39 29.97 7.10
CA THR A 14 3.91 28.62 6.93
C THR A 14 2.66 27.77 6.81
N MET A 15 2.19 27.58 5.57
CA MET A 15 1.19 26.57 5.30
C MET A 15 1.73 25.29 5.92
N PRO A 16 0.99 24.59 6.79
CA PRO A 16 1.42 23.27 7.21
C PRO A 16 1.67 22.50 5.92
N LYS A 17 2.91 22.01 5.73
CA LYS A 17 3.32 21.17 4.60
C LYS A 17 2.22 20.12 4.52
N ARG A 18 1.29 20.27 3.57
CA ARG A 18 0.12 19.40 3.46
C ARG A 18 0.77 18.04 3.29
N ARG A 19 0.73 17.19 4.32
CA ARG A 19 1.09 15.79 4.18
C ARG A 19 0.22 15.33 3.03
N GLN A 20 0.83 15.15 1.85
CA GLN A 20 0.14 14.57 0.72
C GLN A 20 -0.17 13.16 1.21
N VAL A 21 -1.39 12.98 1.73
CA VAL A 21 -1.92 11.65 1.96
C VAL A 21 -2.16 11.14 0.57
N THR A 22 -1.22 10.31 0.09
CA THR A 22 -1.39 9.53 -1.13
C THR A 22 -2.75 8.83 -1.02
N GLN A 23 -3.58 8.93 -2.06
CA GLN A 23 -4.84 8.19 -2.06
C GLN A 23 -4.56 6.70 -1.83
N PRO A 24 -5.38 6.00 -1.03
CA PRO A 24 -5.16 4.58 -0.78
C PRO A 24 -5.20 3.80 -2.09
N ILE A 25 -4.22 2.92 -2.29
CA ILE A 25 -4.20 1.96 -3.38
C ILE A 25 -5.02 0.75 -2.92
N LEU A 26 -6.10 0.45 -3.62
CA LEU A 26 -6.94 -0.71 -3.31
C LEU A 26 -6.45 -1.92 -4.10
N TYR A 27 -6.03 -2.96 -3.40
CA TYR A 27 -5.71 -4.26 -3.95
C TYR A 27 -6.85 -5.24 -3.63
N SER A 28 -7.26 -6.02 -4.62
CA SER A 28 -8.26 -7.06 -4.44
C SER A 28 -7.79 -8.33 -5.13
N ALA A 29 -7.69 -9.42 -4.36
CA ALA A 29 -7.42 -10.75 -4.90
C ALA A 29 -8.43 -11.11 -5.99
N ALA A 30 -9.71 -10.77 -5.80
CA ALA A 30 -10.76 -11.02 -6.78
C ALA A 30 -10.54 -10.26 -8.10
N ASP A 31 -10.03 -9.02 -8.09
CA ASP A 31 -9.67 -8.31 -9.34
C ASP A 31 -8.39 -8.88 -9.96
N TYR A 32 -7.42 -9.28 -9.12
CA TYR A 32 -6.15 -9.86 -9.56
C TYR A 32 -6.34 -11.20 -10.30
N TYR A 33 -7.09 -12.13 -9.70
CA TYR A 33 -7.39 -13.43 -10.33
C TYR A 33 -8.59 -13.39 -11.26
N GLY A 34 -9.55 -12.48 -11.05
CA GLY A 34 -10.72 -12.34 -11.92
C GLY A 34 -10.40 -11.76 -13.29
N ARG A 35 -9.23 -11.10 -13.45
CA ARG A 35 -8.68 -10.77 -14.77
C ARG A 35 -7.96 -11.94 -15.43
N ASP A 36 -7.64 -12.97 -14.67
CA ASP A 36 -7.05 -14.21 -15.13
C ASP A 36 -8.16 -15.23 -15.43
N ASP A 37 -9.08 -14.86 -16.32
CA ASP A 37 -9.86 -15.83 -17.08
C ASP A 37 -8.89 -16.52 -18.07
N ARG A 38 -7.86 -17.19 -17.53
CA ARG A 38 -7.06 -18.19 -18.25
C ARG A 38 -7.95 -19.41 -18.44
N THR A 39 -8.96 -19.24 -19.29
CA THR A 39 -9.34 -20.27 -20.24
C THR A 39 -8.08 -20.56 -21.06
N GLY A 40 -7.21 -21.42 -20.54
CA GLY A 40 -6.15 -22.00 -21.34
C GLY A 40 -6.79 -22.64 -22.58
N PRO A 41 -6.15 -22.60 -23.77
CA PRO A 41 -6.76 -23.09 -25.02
C PRO A 41 -7.10 -24.60 -25.03
N ASN A 42 -6.98 -25.31 -23.91
CA ASN A 42 -7.05 -26.77 -23.84
C ASN A 42 -7.87 -27.35 -22.69
N GLY A 43 -8.83 -26.61 -22.10
CA GLY A 43 -9.88 -27.21 -21.23
C GLY A 43 -9.37 -28.18 -20.16
N ALA A 44 -8.18 -27.96 -19.62
CA ALA A 44 -7.58 -28.83 -18.61
C ALA A 44 -8.14 -28.44 -17.24
N GLU A 45 -8.54 -29.46 -16.48
CA GLU A 45 -9.19 -29.38 -15.18
C GLU A 45 -8.44 -28.44 -14.19
N PRO A 46 -9.16 -27.80 -13.23
CA PRO A 46 -8.56 -26.88 -12.27
C PRO A 46 -7.47 -27.59 -11.47
N MET A 47 -6.22 -27.21 -11.72
CA MET A 47 -5.04 -27.82 -11.14
C MET A 47 -4.77 -27.20 -9.77
N ALA A 48 -5.05 -27.96 -8.71
CA ALA A 48 -4.64 -27.72 -7.31
C ALA A 48 -5.19 -26.43 -6.63
N PRO A 49 -5.38 -26.44 -5.28
CA PRO A 49 -6.18 -25.44 -4.59
C PRO A 49 -5.44 -24.10 -4.51
N ALA A 50 -6.20 -23.00 -4.64
CA ALA A 50 -5.90 -21.55 -4.58
C ALA A 50 -4.81 -20.99 -3.63
N ARG A 51 -4.07 -21.83 -2.89
CA ARG A 51 -3.00 -21.43 -1.97
C ARG A 51 -1.70 -21.01 -2.67
N GLU A 52 -1.41 -21.54 -3.86
CA GLU A 52 -0.25 -21.08 -4.65
C GLU A 52 -0.53 -19.70 -5.23
N ASP A 53 -1.77 -19.45 -5.64
CA ASP A 53 -2.25 -18.17 -6.14
C ASP A 53 -2.04 -17.05 -5.13
N ASP A 54 -2.49 -17.18 -3.87
CA ASP A 54 -2.43 -16.11 -2.85
C ASP A 54 -1.01 -15.55 -2.67
N HIS A 55 0.01 -16.40 -2.80
CA HIS A 55 1.41 -16.01 -2.66
C HIS A 55 1.89 -15.12 -3.82
N ASP A 56 1.41 -15.35 -5.05
CA ASP A 56 1.71 -14.50 -6.21
C ASP A 56 1.10 -13.10 -6.06
N PHE A 57 -0.15 -13.01 -5.58
CA PHE A 57 -0.78 -11.72 -5.30
C PHE A 57 -0.04 -10.95 -4.19
N TYR A 58 0.33 -11.62 -3.10
CA TYR A 58 1.08 -10.98 -2.02
C TYR A 58 2.49 -10.56 -2.46
N ALA A 59 3.15 -11.38 -3.29
CA ALA A 59 4.44 -11.03 -3.87
C ALA A 59 4.33 -9.77 -4.75
N ARG A 60 3.27 -9.66 -5.56
CA ARG A 60 3.00 -8.49 -6.40
C ARG A 60 2.80 -7.22 -5.57
N ILE A 61 2.01 -7.29 -4.50
CA ILE A 61 1.85 -6.17 -3.56
C ILE A 61 3.22 -5.75 -2.99
N CYS A 62 4.05 -6.69 -2.56
CA CYS A 62 5.37 -6.36 -2.01
C CYS A 62 6.31 -5.73 -3.05
N ASP A 63 6.24 -6.17 -4.31
CA ASP A 63 7.06 -5.64 -5.39
C ASP A 63 6.75 -4.16 -5.69
N ASP A 64 5.46 -3.82 -5.82
CA ASP A 64 4.99 -2.44 -6.03
C ASP A 64 5.37 -1.49 -4.89
N LEU A 65 5.53 -2.03 -3.68
CA LEU A 65 5.76 -1.24 -2.47
C LEU A 65 7.24 -1.16 -2.06
N SER A 66 8.13 -1.85 -2.78
CA SER A 66 9.54 -2.01 -2.39
C SER A 66 10.36 -0.72 -2.38
N ASP A 67 9.94 0.31 -3.11
CA ASP A 67 10.61 1.61 -3.21
C ASP A 67 10.05 2.67 -2.23
N GLN A 68 9.01 2.31 -1.46
CA GLN A 68 8.33 3.24 -0.55
C GLN A 68 9.12 3.41 0.76
N ALA A 69 9.01 4.57 1.41
CA ALA A 69 9.65 4.82 2.71
C ALA A 69 8.83 4.25 3.87
N GLU A 70 7.50 4.37 3.80
CA GLU A 70 6.58 3.81 4.78
C GLU A 70 5.35 3.26 4.06
N VAL A 71 4.85 2.13 4.53
CA VAL A 71 3.68 1.43 3.98
C VAL A 71 2.74 1.08 5.14
N VAL A 72 1.46 1.36 4.98
CA VAL A 72 0.41 0.89 5.89
C VAL A 72 -0.55 0.00 5.11
N ILE A 73 -0.59 -1.27 5.50
CA ILE A 73 -1.50 -2.28 4.95
C ILE A 73 -2.73 -2.34 5.82
N VAL A 74 -3.88 -2.00 5.26
CA VAL A 74 -5.17 -2.09 5.93
C VAL A 74 -5.97 -3.21 5.28
N GLY A 75 -6.45 -4.16 6.07
CA GLY A 75 -7.23 -5.29 5.58
C GLY A 75 -8.08 -5.89 6.70
N ASN A 76 -8.87 -6.90 6.36
CA ASN A 76 -9.55 -7.67 7.41
C ASN A 76 -8.53 -8.44 8.28
N ARG A 77 -8.96 -8.91 9.44
CA ARG A 77 -8.07 -9.60 10.41
C ARG A 77 -7.34 -10.81 9.81
N ASN A 78 -8.01 -11.60 8.97
CA ASN A 78 -7.47 -12.82 8.40
C ASN A 78 -6.46 -12.52 7.29
N SER A 79 -6.84 -11.62 6.38
CA SER A 79 -6.02 -11.12 5.27
C SER A 79 -4.75 -10.44 5.76
N VAL A 80 -4.84 -9.57 6.76
CA VAL A 80 -3.66 -8.93 7.39
C VAL A 80 -2.74 -9.97 8.03
N ARG A 81 -3.30 -10.95 8.74
CA ARG A 81 -2.50 -12.01 9.38
C ARG A 81 -1.75 -12.85 8.34
N ASN A 82 -2.43 -13.26 7.26
CA ASN A 82 -1.84 -14.06 6.20
C ASN A 82 -0.76 -13.28 5.44
N PHE A 83 -1.03 -12.02 5.10
CA PHE A 83 -0.07 -11.15 4.43
C PHE A 83 1.15 -10.87 5.31
N HIS A 84 0.96 -10.59 6.59
CA HIS A 84 2.04 -10.39 7.54
C HIS A 84 2.93 -11.64 7.68
N ASP A 85 2.35 -12.83 7.80
CA ASP A 85 3.09 -14.11 7.85
C ASP A 85 3.91 -14.33 6.57
N PHE A 86 3.31 -14.05 5.42
CA PHE A 86 3.98 -14.11 4.12
C PHE A 86 5.18 -13.16 4.05
N VAL A 87 5.01 -11.89 4.46
CA VAL A 87 6.09 -10.88 4.44
C VAL A 87 7.23 -11.27 5.38
N GLN A 88 6.91 -11.73 6.59
CA GLN A 88 7.93 -12.17 7.56
C GLN A 88 8.74 -13.38 7.07
N THR A 89 8.07 -14.30 6.36
CA THR A 89 8.71 -15.51 5.84
C THR A 89 9.52 -15.23 4.57
N ASN A 90 8.97 -14.48 3.62
CA ASN A 90 9.49 -14.39 2.25
C ASN A 90 10.14 -13.03 1.91
N ARG A 91 9.78 -11.94 2.58
CA ARG A 91 10.15 -10.57 2.20
C ARG A 91 10.64 -9.75 3.40
N ARG A 92 11.65 -10.26 4.12
CA ARG A 92 12.22 -9.62 5.33
C ARG A 92 12.78 -8.20 5.12
N GLY A 93 13.12 -7.82 3.88
CA GLY A 93 13.62 -6.48 3.57
C GLY A 93 12.54 -5.39 3.68
N ILE A 94 11.30 -5.70 3.28
CA ILE A 94 10.19 -4.73 3.26
C ILE A 94 9.41 -4.71 4.58
N SER A 95 9.53 -5.75 5.40
CA SER A 95 8.82 -5.83 6.68
C SER A 95 9.12 -4.67 7.63
N ALA A 96 10.29 -4.04 7.50
CA ALA A 96 10.72 -2.93 8.36
C ALA A 96 9.99 -1.61 8.08
N ILE A 97 9.46 -1.44 6.86
CA ILE A 97 8.73 -0.23 6.45
C ILE A 97 7.21 -0.43 6.50
N MET A 98 6.74 -1.65 6.79
CA MET A 98 5.33 -2.03 6.78
C MET A 98 4.70 -1.96 8.17
N ASN A 99 3.58 -1.25 8.25
CA ASN A 99 2.64 -1.25 9.36
C ASN A 99 1.34 -1.93 8.91
N TYR A 100 0.60 -2.48 9.87
CA TYR A 100 -0.60 -3.26 9.60
C TYR A 100 -1.76 -2.76 10.46
N GLU A 101 -2.90 -2.49 9.83
CA GLU A 101 -4.13 -2.12 10.53
C GLU A 101 -5.28 -3.03 10.12
N ILE A 102 -6.18 -3.29 11.06
CA ILE A 102 -7.35 -4.13 10.83
C ILE A 102 -8.56 -3.24 10.60
N ALA A 103 -9.21 -3.40 9.44
CA ALA A 103 -10.49 -2.80 9.14
C ALA A 103 -11.56 -3.89 8.96
N THR A 104 -12.73 -3.70 9.56
CA THR A 104 -13.85 -4.66 9.47
C THR A 104 -14.69 -4.51 8.20
N ASP A 105 -14.49 -3.42 7.46
CA ASP A 105 -15.27 -3.06 6.26
C ASP A 105 -14.71 -3.67 4.97
N LEU A 106 -13.50 -4.25 5.02
CA LEU A 106 -12.85 -4.88 3.87
C LEU A 106 -13.16 -6.37 3.81
N ASP A 107 -13.44 -6.88 2.60
CA ASP A 107 -13.62 -8.30 2.35
C ASP A 107 -12.30 -9.08 2.47
N ASP A 108 -12.40 -10.41 2.52
CA ASP A 108 -11.22 -11.27 2.48
C ASP A 108 -10.49 -11.16 1.14
N GLY A 109 -9.17 -11.00 1.20
CA GLY A 109 -8.34 -10.75 0.03
C GLY A 109 -8.37 -9.29 -0.47
N GLN A 110 -9.03 -8.37 0.24
CA GLN A 110 -8.94 -6.93 -0.05
C GLN A 110 -7.99 -6.21 0.91
N PHE A 111 -7.18 -5.31 0.34
CA PHE A 111 -6.24 -4.48 1.06
C PHE A 111 -6.33 -3.04 0.58
N ALA A 112 -6.52 -2.10 1.51
CA ALA A 112 -6.27 -0.69 1.26
C ALA A 112 -4.84 -0.36 1.74
N VAL A 113 -4.01 0.13 0.83
CA VAL A 113 -2.59 0.39 1.09
C VAL A 113 -2.33 1.87 1.03
N PHE A 114 -1.74 2.41 2.10
CA PHE A 114 -1.28 3.79 2.16
C PHE A 114 0.23 3.80 2.09
N THR A 115 0.77 4.58 1.16
CA THR A 115 2.23 4.69 0.98
C THR A 115 2.69 6.10 1.25
N ARG A 116 3.91 6.20 1.79
CA ARG A 116 4.65 7.43 1.87
C ARG A 116 5.87 7.31 0.97
N ASP A 117 5.93 8.21 -0.01
CA ASP A 117 7.04 8.28 -0.94
C ASP A 117 8.34 8.68 -0.23
N SER A 118 9.42 8.02 -0.61
CA SER A 118 10.78 8.26 -0.10
C SER A 118 11.31 9.66 -0.43
N SER A 119 10.73 10.34 -1.43
CA SER A 119 11.14 11.65 -1.96
C SER A 119 10.39 12.84 -1.33
N SER A 120 9.50 12.62 -0.35
CA SER A 120 8.73 13.71 0.28
C SER A 120 9.54 14.65 1.19
N ASP A 121 10.86 14.46 1.27
CA ASP A 121 11.79 15.36 1.95
C ASP A 121 12.62 16.16 0.94
N ASN A 122 12.02 17.23 0.41
CA ASN A 122 12.76 18.38 -0.12
C ASN A 122 12.07 19.67 0.33
#